data_AF-A0A819ZST4-F1
#
_entry.id   AF-A0A819ZST4-F1
#
_cell.length_a   1.000
_cell.length_b   1.000
_cell.length_c   1.000
_cell.angle_alpha   90.00
_cell.angle_beta   90.00
_cell.angle_gamma   90.00
#
_symmetry.space_group_name_H-M   'P 1'
#
loop_
_entity.id
_entity.type
_entity.pdbx_description
1 polymer ?
#
loop_
_entity_poly.entity_id
_entity_poly.type
_entity_poly.pdbx_seq_one_letter_code
_entity_poly.pdbx_strand_id
1 'polypeptide(L)'
;MAAWNSGLFNCFDDCGICLYGYCCAPCLFGENAEKIDGIHMGKREALRNRYGLEEDCNDCLATTFCAPCAICQEARELKYRSAAPG
;
A
#
# COMPACT_ATOMS: atom_id res chain seq x y z
N MET A 1 17.74 -0.74 4.04
CA MET A 1 16.34 -0.92 3.61
C MET A 1 15.56 0.24 4.17
N ALA A 2 14.64 0.81 3.41
CA ALA A 2 13.76 1.87 3.88
C ALA A 2 12.59 1.25 4.66
N ALA A 3 12.13 1.90 5.72
CA ALA A 3 10.91 1.48 6.39
C ALA A 3 9.68 1.90 5.57
N TRP A 4 8.58 1.16 5.73
CA TRP A 4 7.25 1.66 5.34
C TRP A 4 6.95 2.95 6.10
N ASN A 5 6.32 3.92 5.45
CA ASN A 5 5.93 5.17 6.09
C ASN A 5 4.73 4.98 7.05
N SER A 6 3.95 3.91 6.89
CA SER A 6 2.81 3.59 7.75
C SER A 6 2.73 2.10 8.05
N GLY A 7 2.22 1.77 9.24
CA GLY A 7 1.93 0.39 9.62
C GLY A 7 0.75 -0.18 8.86
N LEU A 8 0.70 -1.52 8.76
CA LEU A 8 -0.36 -2.23 8.05
C LEU A 8 -1.75 -1.94 8.63
N PHE A 9 -1.89 -1.98 9.95
CA PHE A 9 -3.17 -1.77 10.65
C PHE A 9 -3.47 -0.31 11.00
N ASN A 10 -2.69 0.63 10.47
CA ASN A 10 -2.93 2.06 10.67
C ASN A 10 -4.04 2.58 9.73
N CYS A 11 -5.22 1.96 9.77
CA CYS A 11 -6.38 2.39 8.97
C CYS A 11 -6.92 3.78 9.37
N PHE A 12 -6.37 4.40 10.43
CA PHE A 12 -6.78 5.72 10.89
C PHE A 12 -5.75 6.82 10.58
N ASP A 13 -4.59 6.49 9.97
CA ASP A 13 -3.56 7.49 9.62
C ASP A 13 -3.96 8.36 8.42
N ASP A 14 -4.74 7.82 7.48
CA ASP A 14 -5.32 8.57 6.37
C ASP A 14 -6.78 8.15 6.16
N CYS A 15 -7.68 8.83 6.87
CA CYS A 15 -9.12 8.57 6.81
C CYS A 15 -9.68 8.68 5.39
N GLY A 16 -9.08 9.50 4.52
CA GLY A 16 -9.50 9.64 3.13
C GLY A 16 -9.23 8.38 2.33
N ILE A 17 -8.01 7.85 2.41
CA ILE A 17 -7.64 6.57 1.76
C ILE A 17 -8.48 5.42 2.32
N CYS A 18 -8.72 5.40 3.63
CA CYS A 18 -9.48 4.32 4.26
C CYS A 18 -10.98 4.37 3.93
N LEU A 19 -11.59 5.56 3.88
CA LEU A 19 -12.96 5.73 3.39
C LEU A 19 -13.05 5.35 1.90
N TYR A 20 -12.10 5.77 1.07
CA TYR A 20 -12.09 5.41 -0.35
C TYR A 20 -11.90 3.91 -0.58
N GLY A 21 -10.97 3.28 0.15
CA GLY A 21 -10.75 1.84 0.12
C GLY A 21 -11.94 1.04 0.66
N TYR A 22 -12.66 1.56 1.64
CA TYR A 22 -13.90 0.96 2.14
C TYR A 22 -15.04 1.07 1.12
N CYS A 23 -15.21 2.24 0.50
CA CYS A 23 -16.26 2.48 -0.49
C CYS A 23 -16.00 1.76 -1.82
N CYS A 24 -14.75 1.67 -2.28
CA CYS A 24 -14.37 0.94 -3.50
C CYS A 24 -12.93 0.41 -3.43
N ALA A 25 -12.74 -0.71 -2.73
CA ALA A 25 -11.45 -1.42 -2.73
C ALA A 25 -10.92 -1.75 -4.15
N PRO A 26 -11.74 -2.18 -5.13
CA PRO A 26 -11.26 -2.44 -6.48
C PRO A 26 -10.68 -1.20 -7.18
N CYS A 27 -11.29 -0.03 -6.97
CA CYS A 27 -10.83 1.23 -7.55
C CYS A 27 -9.47 1.64 -6.99
N LEU A 28 -9.33 1.62 -5.66
CA LEU A 28 -8.07 1.92 -4.98
C LEU A 28 -6.98 0.90 -5.36
N PHE A 29 -7.35 -0.38 -5.49
CA PHE A 29 -6.43 -1.43 -5.92
C PHE A 29 -5.89 -1.17 -7.34
N GLY A 30 -6.78 -0.81 -8.28
CA GLY A 30 -6.42 -0.48 -9.66
C GLY A 30 -5.55 0.78 -9.75
N GLU A 31 -5.87 1.82 -8.97
CA GLU A 31 -5.05 3.04 -8.91
C GLU A 31 -3.64 2.76 -8.39
N ASN A 32 -3.51 1.95 -7.33
CA ASN A 32 -2.20 1.52 -6.84
C ASN A 32 -1.43 0.71 -7.89
N ALA A 33 -2.11 -0.14 -8.66
CA ALA A 33 -1.50 -0.92 -9.73
C ALA A 33 -0.96 -0.01 -10.83
N GLU A 34 -1.73 0.99 -11.25
CA GLU A 34 -1.30 1.97 -12.25
C GLU A 34 -0.05 2.74 -11.79
N LYS A 35 0.00 3.10 -10.50
CA LYS A 35 1.16 3.78 -9.88
C LYS A 35 2.39 2.87 -9.71
N ILE A 36 2.22 1.54 -9.76
CA ILE A 36 3.29 0.53 -9.69
C ILE A 36 3.36 -0.20 -11.04
N ASP A 37 3.65 0.55 -12.11
CA ASP A 37 3.94 0.03 -13.45
C ASP A 37 2.87 -0.94 -14.02
N GLY A 38 1.61 -0.78 -13.61
CA GLY A 38 0.47 -1.62 -14.02
C GLY A 38 0.41 -2.99 -13.32
N ILE A 39 1.26 -3.26 -12.34
CA ILE A 39 1.33 -4.55 -11.65
C ILE A 39 0.11 -4.71 -10.74
N HIS A 40 -0.70 -5.75 -10.99
CA HIS A 40 -1.88 -6.04 -10.18
C HIS A 40 -1.53 -6.97 -9.00
N MET A 41 -0.90 -8.11 -9.27
CA MET A 41 -0.47 -9.08 -8.25
C MET A 41 0.97 -8.83 -7.85
N GLY A 42 1.32 -9.04 -6.58
CA GLY A 42 2.69 -8.83 -6.11
C GLY A 42 3.09 -7.36 -5.97
N LYS A 43 2.12 -6.43 -5.90
CA LYS A 43 2.39 -4.99 -5.69
C LYS A 43 3.27 -4.69 -4.49
N ARG A 44 3.09 -5.41 -3.38
CA ARG A 44 3.94 -5.27 -2.19
C ARG A 44 5.40 -5.62 -2.50
N GLU A 45 5.65 -6.68 -3.25
CA GLU A 45 7.00 -7.04 -3.71
C GLU A 45 7.55 -5.99 -4.68
N ALA A 46 6.74 -5.53 -5.63
CA ALA A 46 7.14 -4.48 -6.56
C ALA A 46 7.46 -3.15 -5.83
N LEU A 47 6.67 -2.75 -4.84
CA LEU A 47 6.94 -1.61 -3.95
C LEU A 47 8.26 -1.79 -3.20
N ARG A 48 8.48 -2.98 -2.64
CA ARG A 48 9.70 -3.31 -1.90
C ARG A 48 10.93 -3.27 -2.78
N ASN A 49 10.87 -3.83 -3.98
CA ASN A 49 11.95 -3.79 -4.95
C ASN A 49 12.20 -2.36 -5.46
N ARG A 50 11.15 -1.58 -5.73
CA ARG A 50 11.26 -0.22 -6.27
C ARG A 50 11.83 0.78 -5.26
N TYR A 51 11.45 0.66 -3.99
CA TYR A 51 11.81 1.62 -2.94
C TYR A 51 12.76 1.06 -1.88
N GLY A 52 13.21 -0.19 -2.05
CA GLY A 52 14.07 -0.88 -1.08
C GLY A 52 13.42 -1.07 0.29
N LEU A 53 12.10 -1.32 0.33
CA LEU A 53 11.33 -1.40 1.58
C LEU A 53 11.63 -2.69 2.35
N GLU A 54 11.62 -2.57 3.67
CA GLU A 54 11.82 -3.71 4.57
C GLU A 54 10.69 -4.73 4.45
N GLU A 55 11.05 -6.00 4.66
CA GLU A 55 10.12 -7.11 4.68
C GLU A 55 9.28 -7.03 5.96
N ASP A 56 7.97 -6.85 5.83
CA ASP A 56 7.08 -7.04 6.96
C ASP A 56 6.82 -8.54 7.10
N CYS A 57 6.98 -9.09 8.31
CA CYS A 57 6.90 -10.54 8.60
C CYS A 57 5.50 -11.14 8.39
N ASN A 58 4.55 -10.36 7.85
CA ASN A 58 3.13 -10.67 7.83
C ASN A 58 2.51 -10.71 6.42
N ASP A 59 3.28 -10.75 5.32
CA ASP A 59 2.71 -10.66 3.95
C ASP A 59 1.57 -11.66 3.67
N CYS A 60 1.61 -12.87 4.26
CA CYS A 60 0.58 -13.90 4.12
C CYS A 60 -0.67 -13.65 4.98
N LEU A 61 -0.49 -13.17 6.22
CA LEU A 61 -1.59 -12.84 7.15
C LEU A 61 -2.23 -11.48 6.81
N ALA A 62 -1.45 -10.54 6.27
CA ALA A 62 -1.88 -9.21 5.85
C ALA A 62 -2.86 -9.27 4.67
N THR A 63 -2.57 -10.10 3.66
CA THR A 63 -3.46 -10.30 2.51
C THR A 63 -4.66 -11.17 2.83
N THR A 64 -4.51 -12.16 3.72
CA THR A 64 -5.59 -13.11 4.05
C THR A 64 -6.59 -12.56 5.08
N PHE A 65 -6.15 -11.82 6.09
CA PHE A 65 -7.02 -11.36 7.19
C PHE A 65 -7.35 -9.86 7.17
N CYS A 66 -6.61 -9.02 6.40
CA CYS A 66 -7.03 -7.63 6.14
C CYS A 66 -6.48 -7.08 4.80
N ALA A 67 -6.90 -7.69 3.67
CA ALA A 67 -6.65 -7.15 2.33
C ALA A 67 -6.91 -5.62 2.19
N PRO A 68 -8.01 -5.03 2.70
CA PRO A 68 -8.22 -3.59 2.58
C PRO A 68 -7.15 -2.76 3.32
N CYS A 69 -6.65 -3.23 4.47
CA CYS A 69 -5.56 -2.58 5.19
C CYS A 69 -4.28 -2.54 4.35
N ALA A 70 -3.95 -3.66 3.70
CA ALA A 70 -2.79 -3.76 2.82
C ALA A 70 -2.88 -2.80 1.64
N ILE A 71 -4.05 -2.74 0.98
CA ILE A 71 -4.29 -1.81 -0.15
C ILE A 71 -4.17 -0.35 0.32
N CYS A 72 -4.68 -0.02 1.51
CA CYS A 72 -4.55 1.32 2.07
C CYS A 72 -3.09 1.65 2.43
N GLN A 73 -2.32 0.70 2.96
CA GLN A 73 -0.90 0.88 3.26
C GLN A 73 -0.11 1.19 1.98
N GLU A 74 -0.34 0.42 0.91
CA GLU A 74 0.27 0.67 -0.41
C GLU A 74 -0.06 2.08 -0.93
N ALA A 75 -1.34 2.49 -0.83
CA ALA A 75 -1.79 3.80 -1.29
C ALA A 75 -1.15 4.95 -0.51
N ARG A 76 -1.01 4.79 0.82
CA ARG A 76 -0.30 5.76 1.68
C ARG A 76 1.17 5.85 1.31
N GLU A 77 1.82 4.71 1.06
CA GLU A 77 3.23 4.67 0.68
C GLU A 77 3.45 5.39 -0.66
N LEU A 78 2.62 5.09 -1.66
CA LEU A 78 2.63 5.76 -2.95
C LEU A 78 2.42 7.26 -2.83
N LYS A 79 1.42 7.68 -2.03
CA LYS A 79 1.14 9.09 -1.77
C LYS A 79 2.33 9.79 -1.09
N TYR A 80 2.91 9.19 -0.05
CA TYR A 80 4.07 9.73 0.66
C TYR A 80 5.27 9.90 -0.27
N ARG A 81 5.58 8.88 -1.07
CA ARG A 81 6.73 8.91 -1.99
C ARG A 81 6.50 9.76 -3.24
N SER A 82 5.25 10.00 -3.64
CA SER A 82 4.92 10.98 -4.68
C SER A 82 5.01 12.43 -4.20
N ALA A 83 4.91 12.67 -2.89
CA ALA A 83 4.91 14.00 -2.28
C ALA A 83 6.29 14.43 -1.76
N ALA A 84 7.22 13.51 -1.59
CA ALA A 84 8.60 13.83 -1.23
C ALA A 84 9.37 14.34 -2.47
N PRO A 85 9.82 15.60 -2.51
CA PRO A 85 10.85 15.99 -3.46
C PRO A 85 12.13 15.23 -3.08
N GLY A 86 12.67 14.46 -4.03
CA GLY A 86 14.00 13.86 -3.90
C GLY A 86 15.09 14.91 -3.76
#